data_AF-A0A7V9ZER1-F1
#
_entry.id   AF-A0A7V9ZER1-F1
#
_cell.length_a   1.000
_cell.length_b   1.000
_cell.length_c   1.000
_cell.angle_alpha   90.00
_cell.angle_beta   90.00
_cell.angle_gamma   90.00
#
_symmetry.space_group_name_H-M   'P 1'
#
loop_
_entity.id
_entity.type
_entity.pdbx_description
1 polymer ?
#
loop_
_entity_poly.entity_id
_entity_poly.type
_entity_poly.pdbx_seq_one_letter_code
_entity_poly.pdbx_strand_id
1 'polypeptide(L)'
;MTTLFAQTRLCGFGDVKFGVLWGGDPYGMPGWAQESYANTVHIPGGNVNETFLMGLSPLTITYDLVLDTKDDYRALAALQQASGTLTVYTAMCELAGREVVLFGQAYTELDNTLLIGLSRQMVRVDGAVECSATFQLDEVVSA
;
A
#
# COMPACT_ATOMS: atom_id res chain seq x y z
N MET A 1 -24.86 -18.12 -3.85
CA MET A 1 -23.59 -17.69 -3.24
C MET A 1 -23.09 -16.55 -4.11
N THR A 2 -23.45 -15.33 -3.73
CA THR A 2 -23.35 -14.14 -4.59
C THR A 2 -21.93 -13.61 -4.48
N THR A 3 -21.15 -13.79 -5.54
CA THR A 3 -19.77 -13.30 -5.66
C THR A 3 -19.82 -11.77 -5.54
N LEU A 4 -19.39 -11.26 -4.39
CA LEU A 4 -19.42 -9.85 -3.99
C LEU A 4 -18.36 -9.00 -4.72
N PHE A 5 -18.04 -9.33 -5.97
CA PHE A 5 -16.95 -8.75 -6.76
C PHE A 5 -17.44 -8.02 -8.02
N ALA A 6 -18.66 -7.48 -7.97
CA ALA A 6 -19.15 -6.53 -8.96
C ALA A 6 -18.96 -5.07 -8.51
N GLN A 7 -17.90 -4.78 -7.74
CA GLN A 7 -17.46 -3.41 -7.50
C GLN A 7 -16.48 -3.02 -8.60
N THR A 8 -16.99 -2.16 -9.48
CA THR A 8 -16.33 -1.43 -10.56
C THR A 8 -14.85 -1.12 -10.25
N ARG A 9 -13.95 -1.49 -11.17
CA ARG A 9 -12.50 -1.30 -11.11
C ARG A 9 -12.11 0.18 -11.00
N LEU A 10 -12.18 0.73 -9.80
CA LEU A 10 -11.91 2.15 -9.52
C LEU A 10 -10.55 2.34 -8.82
N CYS A 11 -9.97 1.29 -8.26
CA CYS A 11 -8.57 1.33 -7.80
C CYS A 11 -7.61 1.19 -8.97
N GLY A 12 -6.43 1.81 -8.86
CA GLY A 12 -5.44 1.76 -9.93
C GLY A 12 -4.15 2.49 -9.58
N PHE A 13 -3.13 2.27 -10.41
CA PHE A 13 -1.86 2.96 -10.34
C PHE A 13 -1.47 3.43 -11.75
N GLY A 14 -1.37 4.75 -11.93
CA GLY A 14 -1.33 5.35 -13.26
C GLY A 14 -2.55 4.92 -14.10
N ASP A 15 -2.29 4.39 -15.30
CA ASP A 15 -3.32 3.93 -16.22
C ASP A 15 -3.81 2.49 -15.92
N VAL A 16 -3.14 1.75 -15.02
CA VAL A 16 -3.48 0.35 -14.74
C VAL A 16 -4.54 0.26 -13.67
N LYS A 17 -5.63 -0.48 -13.94
CA LYS A 17 -6.72 -0.72 -12.99
C LYS A 17 -6.64 -2.12 -12.40
N PHE A 18 -6.99 -2.23 -11.12
CA PHE A 18 -6.96 -3.50 -10.39
C PHE A 18 -8.02 -3.53 -9.29
N GLY A 19 -8.39 -4.73 -8.85
CA GLY A 19 -9.12 -4.93 -7.61
C GLY A 19 -8.15 -5.08 -6.44
N VAL A 20 -8.52 -4.58 -5.26
CA VAL A 20 -7.80 -4.87 -4.01
C VAL A 20 -8.53 -6.01 -3.31
N LEU A 21 -7.81 -7.10 -3.06
CA LEU A 21 -8.29 -8.24 -2.30
C LEU A 21 -8.06 -7.96 -0.82
N TRP A 22 -9.14 -8.06 -0.05
CA TRP A 22 -9.09 -7.96 1.41
C TRP A 22 -9.99 -9.05 1.99
N GLY A 23 -9.35 -10.07 2.55
CA GLY A 23 -10.01 -11.22 3.16
C GLY A 23 -9.68 -11.38 4.66
N GLY A 24 -9.04 -10.37 5.26
CA GLY A 24 -8.66 -10.36 6.67
C GLY A 24 -9.82 -10.02 7.62
N ASP A 25 -9.47 -9.70 8.87
CA ASP A 25 -10.42 -9.18 9.87
C ASP A 25 -11.30 -8.07 9.24
N PRO A 26 -12.65 -8.20 9.23
CA PRO A 26 -13.55 -7.18 8.67
C PRO A 26 -13.45 -5.81 9.36
N TYR A 27 -12.65 -5.69 10.42
CA TYR A 27 -12.38 -4.46 11.13
C TYR A 27 -10.98 -3.88 10.89
N GLY A 28 -10.07 -4.62 10.22
CA GLY A 28 -8.67 -4.23 10.02
C GLY A 28 -8.29 -4.13 8.54
N MET A 29 -8.46 -2.95 7.95
CA MET A 29 -7.86 -2.66 6.64
C MET A 29 -6.35 -2.44 6.82
N PRO A 30 -5.50 -2.87 5.87
CA PRO A 30 -4.07 -2.58 5.93
C PRO A 30 -3.87 -1.06 5.89
N GLY A 31 -3.23 -0.52 6.93
CA GLY A 31 -2.87 0.89 7.02
C GLY A 31 -1.46 1.15 6.51
N TRP A 32 -1.13 2.43 6.33
CA TRP A 32 0.23 2.84 6.01
C TRP A 32 1.15 2.62 7.21
N ALA A 33 2.29 1.99 6.99
CA ALA A 33 3.30 1.72 8.00
C ALA A 33 4.49 2.67 7.83
N GLN A 34 5.02 3.15 8.96
CA GLN A 34 6.25 3.92 9.03
C GLN A 34 7.15 3.32 10.10
N GLU A 35 8.19 2.60 9.69
CA GLU A 35 9.15 2.02 10.63
C GLU A 35 10.07 3.11 11.20
N SER A 36 10.29 3.07 12.52
CA SER A 36 11.27 3.92 13.18
C SER A 36 12.62 3.22 13.30
N TYR A 37 13.69 3.86 12.85
CA TYR A 37 15.04 3.37 13.08
C TYR A 37 15.54 3.89 14.43
N ALA A 38 15.91 2.98 15.31
CA ALA A 38 16.52 3.31 16.60
C ALA A 38 17.76 2.45 16.82
N ASN A 39 18.79 3.05 17.40
CA ASN A 39 19.99 2.35 17.81
C ASN A 39 20.07 2.33 19.33
N THR A 40 20.25 1.16 19.92
CA THR A 40 20.37 1.01 21.37
C THR A 40 21.80 0.67 21.74
N VAL A 41 22.44 1.55 22.51
CA VAL A 41 23.81 1.38 22.99
C VAL A 41 23.78 1.07 24.48
N HIS A 42 24.54 0.06 24.90
CA HIS A 42 24.70 -0.29 26.30
C HIS A 42 25.74 0.62 26.95
N ILE A 43 25.42 1.22 28.11
CA ILE A 43 26.36 2.08 28.83
C ILE A 43 27.36 1.20 29.58
N PRO A 44 28.68 1.28 29.28
CA PRO A 44 29.68 0.49 29.97
C PRO A 44 29.70 0.81 31.47
N GLY A 45 29.61 -0.23 32.31
CA GLY A 45 29.64 -0.09 33.78
C GLY A 45 28.28 0.12 34.45
N GLY A 46 27.17 0.06 33.71
CA GLY A 46 25.81 0.06 34.24
C GLY A 46 24.93 -1.00 33.60
N ASN A 47 23.70 -1.18 34.09
CA ASN A 47 22.68 -2.03 33.46
C ASN A 47 21.64 -1.19 32.69
N VAL A 48 22.09 -0.07 32.13
CA VAL A 48 21.24 0.93 31.48
C VAL A 48 21.58 0.97 30.00
N ASN A 49 20.54 1.08 29.17
CA ASN A 49 20.66 1.22 27.73
C ASN A 49 20.20 2.62 27.32
N GLU A 50 20.93 3.26 26.41
CA GLU A 50 20.50 4.48 25.74
C GLU A 50 20.00 4.15 24.34
N THR A 51 18.78 4.58 24.02
CA THR A 51 18.18 4.42 22.70
C THR A 51 18.20 5.76 21.96
N PHE A 52 18.89 5.79 20.83
CA PHE A 52 18.96 6.94 19.94
C PHE A 52 17.97 6.74 18.79
N LEU A 53 17.02 7.66 18.66
CA LEU A 53 16.14 7.70 17.49
C LEU A 53 16.94 8.21 16.28
N MET A 54 17.08 7.36 15.27
CA MET A 54 17.86 7.65 14.06
C MET A 54 17.00 8.17 12.90
N GLY A 55 15.68 8.21 13.09
CA GLY A 55 14.72 8.75 12.11
C GLY A 55 13.59 7.78 11.79
N LEU A 56 12.79 8.15 10.80
CA LEU A 56 11.65 7.37 10.31
C LEU A 56 11.92 6.96 8.86
N SER A 57 11.48 5.75 8.50
CA SER A 57 11.41 5.31 7.10
C SER A 57 10.30 6.05 6.34
N PRO A 58 10.31 6.01 4.99
CA PRO A 58 9.16 6.42 4.20
C PRO A 58 7.89 5.62 4.56
N LEU A 59 6.72 6.24 4.38
CA LEU A 59 5.44 5.56 4.55
C LEU A 59 5.29 4.49 3.46
N THR A 60 5.00 3.25 3.86
CA THR A 60 4.80 2.13 2.93
C THR A 60 3.53 1.35 3.23
N ILE A 61 2.97 0.71 2.21
CA ILE A 61 1.79 -0.16 2.33
C ILE A 61 1.88 -1.31 1.33
N THR A 62 1.36 -2.48 1.70
CA THR A 62 1.29 -3.63 0.79
C THR A 62 -0.17 -4.07 0.62
N TYR A 63 -0.62 -4.13 -0.62
CA TYR A 63 -1.95 -4.61 -0.99
C TYR A 63 -1.86 -5.92 -1.74
N ASP A 64 -2.79 -6.83 -1.47
CA ASP A 64 -3.06 -7.97 -2.33
C ASP A 64 -3.99 -7.51 -3.46
N LEU A 65 -3.58 -7.72 -4.70
CA LEU A 65 -4.25 -7.22 -5.90
C LEU A 65 -4.80 -8.38 -6.72
N VAL A 66 -5.88 -8.10 -7.45
CA VAL A 66 -6.37 -8.94 -8.54
C VAL A 66 -6.44 -8.11 -9.82
N LEU A 67 -5.74 -8.59 -10.85
CA LEU A 67 -5.76 -8.03 -12.21
C LEU A 67 -6.47 -9.00 -13.13
N ASP A 68 -7.26 -8.50 -14.07
CA ASP A 68 -8.13 -9.36 -14.87
C ASP A 68 -7.39 -10.14 -15.95
N THR A 69 -6.25 -9.60 -16.41
CA THR A 69 -5.45 -10.24 -17.45
C THR A 69 -3.96 -10.24 -17.11
N LYS A 70 -3.22 -11.14 -17.77
CA LYS A 70 -1.75 -11.12 -17.74
C LYS A 70 -1.15 -9.84 -18.32
N ASP A 71 -1.84 -9.19 -19.26
CA ASP A 71 -1.33 -7.96 -19.88
C ASP A 71 -1.50 -6.77 -18.93
N ASP A 72 -2.57 -6.72 -18.13
CA ASP A 72 -2.71 -5.75 -17.04
C ASP A 72 -1.59 -5.93 -16.01
N TYR A 73 -1.27 -7.18 -15.64
CA TYR A 73 -0.14 -7.46 -14.75
C TYR A 73 1.20 -7.01 -15.34
N ARG A 74 1.44 -7.25 -16.63
CA ARG A 74 2.66 -6.79 -17.30
C ARG A 74 2.75 -5.27 -17.36
N ALA A 75 1.63 -4.60 -17.58
CA ALA A 75 1.57 -3.13 -17.56
C ALA A 75 1.91 -2.61 -16.15
N LEU A 76 1.36 -3.22 -15.08
CA LEU A 76 1.71 -2.86 -13.71
C LEU A 76 3.19 -3.14 -13.40
N ALA A 77 3.71 -4.28 -13.82
CA ALA A 77 5.10 -4.65 -13.63
C ALA A 77 6.07 -3.70 -14.35
N ALA A 78 5.67 -3.14 -15.51
CA ALA A 78 6.44 -2.13 -16.21
C ALA A 78 6.52 -0.79 -15.46
N LEU A 79 5.60 -0.54 -14.52
CA LEU A 79 5.60 0.63 -13.64
C LEU A 79 6.37 0.40 -12.33
N GLN A 80 7.04 -0.74 -12.17
CA GLN A 80 7.83 -1.00 -10.98
C GLN A 80 9.00 0.01 -10.89
N GLN A 81 9.20 0.57 -9.69
CA GLN A 81 10.12 1.68 -9.41
C GLN A 81 9.77 3.00 -10.11
N ALA A 82 8.55 3.14 -10.65
CA ALA A 82 8.03 4.41 -11.15
C ALA A 82 7.09 5.06 -10.13
N SER A 83 7.12 6.40 -10.09
CA SER A 83 6.18 7.21 -9.32
C SER A 83 4.94 7.53 -10.15
N GLY A 84 3.78 7.57 -9.49
CA GLY A 84 2.51 7.91 -10.12
C GLY A 84 1.42 8.16 -9.08
N THR A 85 0.19 8.31 -9.57
CA THR A 85 -0.99 8.45 -8.71
C THR A 85 -1.55 7.08 -8.39
N LEU A 86 -1.72 6.79 -7.09
CA LEU A 86 -2.41 5.61 -6.59
C LEU A 86 -3.85 5.99 -6.23
N THR A 87 -4.82 5.36 -6.87
CA THR A 87 -6.24 5.50 -6.53
C THR A 87 -6.68 4.28 -5.74
N VAL A 88 -7.22 4.47 -4.54
CA VAL A 88 -7.73 3.39 -3.67
C VAL A 88 -8.97 3.86 -2.91
N TYR A 89 -9.70 2.92 -2.28
CA TYR A 89 -10.83 3.27 -1.43
C TYR A 89 -10.38 4.13 -0.26
N THR A 90 -11.13 5.20 0.02
CA THR A 90 -10.81 6.16 1.08
C THR A 90 -10.65 5.50 2.46
N ALA A 91 -11.43 4.45 2.74
CA ALA A 91 -11.32 3.68 3.98
C ALA A 91 -10.00 2.88 4.12
N MET A 92 -9.30 2.61 3.02
CA MET A 92 -7.99 1.95 3.02
C MET A 92 -6.82 2.92 3.22
N CYS A 93 -7.09 4.24 3.21
CA CYS A 93 -6.08 5.30 3.32
C CYS A 93 -5.94 5.86 4.74
N GLU A 94 -5.93 5.01 5.77
CA GLU A 94 -5.51 5.47 7.10
C GLU A 94 -4.01 5.80 7.06
N LEU A 95 -3.72 7.07 6.78
CA LEU A 95 -2.43 7.70 6.98
C LEU A 95 -2.30 7.97 8.48
N ALA A 96 -1.18 7.56 9.08
CA ALA A 96 -0.92 7.76 10.50
C ALA A 96 -1.22 9.22 10.92
N GLY A 97 -2.22 9.42 11.79
CA GLY A 97 -2.57 10.72 12.35
C GLY A 97 -3.54 11.59 11.54
N ARG A 98 -4.15 11.10 10.45
CA ARG A 98 -5.25 11.80 9.76
C ARG A 98 -6.57 11.05 9.89
N GLU A 99 -7.55 11.70 10.52
CA GLU A 99 -8.94 11.22 10.55
C GLU A 99 -9.53 11.39 9.15
N VAL A 100 -9.93 10.27 8.53
CA VAL A 100 -10.52 10.28 7.20
C VAL A 100 -12.01 10.51 7.33
N VAL A 101 -12.49 11.71 6.98
CA VAL A 101 -13.92 12.04 6.98
C VAL A 101 -14.60 11.32 5.80
N LEU A 102 -15.30 10.22 6.08
CA LEU A 102 -15.94 9.34 5.09
C LEU A 102 -17.17 9.93 4.38
N PHE A 103 -17.47 11.23 4.52
CA PHE A 103 -18.63 11.86 3.89
C PHE A 103 -18.27 12.44 2.51
N GLY A 104 -18.67 11.75 1.44
CA GLY A 104 -18.78 12.30 0.08
C GLY A 104 -17.73 11.82 -0.94
N GLN A 105 -16.61 11.22 -0.53
CA GLN A 105 -15.60 10.66 -1.44
C GLN A 105 -15.30 9.18 -1.12
N ALA A 106 -15.71 8.28 -2.02
CA ALA A 106 -15.49 6.85 -1.87
C ALA A 106 -14.04 6.41 -2.17
N TYR A 107 -13.31 7.23 -2.95
CA TYR A 107 -11.93 6.97 -3.36
C TYR A 107 -11.03 8.16 -3.07
N THR A 108 -9.78 7.87 -2.76
CA THR A 108 -8.71 8.85 -2.56
C THR A 108 -7.64 8.63 -3.61
N GLU A 109 -7.12 9.73 -4.15
CA GLU A 109 -5.98 9.77 -5.04
C GLU A 109 -4.77 10.23 -4.23
N LEU A 110 -3.72 9.40 -4.24
CA LEU A 110 -2.45 9.67 -3.59
C LEU A 110 -1.40 9.92 -4.67
N ASP A 111 -1.10 11.19 -4.90
CA ASP A 111 -0.02 11.60 -5.79
C ASP A 111 1.35 11.25 -5.19
N ASN A 112 2.37 11.16 -6.05
CA ASN A 112 3.75 10.84 -5.67
C ASN A 112 3.90 9.49 -4.94
N THR A 113 3.10 8.50 -5.34
CA THR A 113 3.24 7.13 -4.84
C THR A 113 4.21 6.37 -5.74
N LEU A 114 5.23 5.74 -5.15
CA LEU A 114 6.19 4.87 -5.82
C LEU A 114 5.76 3.41 -5.70
N LEU A 115 5.66 2.69 -6.82
CA LEU A 115 5.50 1.23 -6.78
C LEU A 115 6.85 0.57 -6.50
N ILE A 116 7.09 0.12 -5.26
CA ILE A 116 8.36 -0.50 -4.86
C ILE A 116 8.53 -1.86 -5.54
N GLY A 117 7.50 -2.70 -5.49
CA GLY A 117 7.61 -4.04 -6.00
C GLY A 117 6.33 -4.85 -6.03
N LEU A 118 6.42 -5.94 -6.80
CA LEU A 118 5.39 -6.95 -6.94
C LEU A 118 5.94 -8.30 -6.45
N SER A 119 5.11 -9.08 -5.77
CA SER A 119 5.46 -10.41 -5.29
C SER A 119 4.26 -11.35 -5.30
N ARG A 120 4.47 -12.62 -4.95
CA ARG A 120 3.41 -13.64 -4.80
C ARG A 120 2.47 -13.77 -6.01
N GLN A 121 3.03 -13.68 -7.22
CA GLN A 121 2.24 -13.82 -8.44
C GLN A 121 1.59 -15.21 -8.53
N MET A 122 0.27 -15.24 -8.72
CA MET A 122 -0.50 -16.45 -8.97
C MET A 122 -1.50 -16.21 -10.11
N VAL A 123 -1.53 -17.10 -11.09
CA VAL A 123 -2.49 -17.04 -12.20
C VAL A 123 -3.68 -17.93 -11.87
N ARG A 124 -4.88 -17.35 -11.87
CA ARG A 124 -6.15 -18.05 -11.66
C ARG A 124 -6.60 -18.80 -12.91
N VAL A 125 -7.52 -19.74 -12.71
CA VAL A 125 -8.10 -20.56 -13.79
C VAL A 125 -8.91 -19.71 -14.79
N ASP A 126 -9.47 -18.59 -14.33
CA ASP A 126 -10.21 -17.62 -15.14
C ASP A 126 -9.31 -16.68 -15.96
N GLY A 127 -7.98 -16.78 -15.81
CA GLY A 127 -7.00 -15.94 -16.50
C GLY A 127 -6.61 -14.67 -15.75
N ALA A 128 -7.25 -14.37 -14.60
CA ALA A 128 -6.86 -13.28 -13.72
C ALA A 128 -5.52 -13.58 -13.04
N VAL A 129 -4.83 -12.52 -12.62
CA VAL A 129 -3.55 -12.58 -11.91
C VAL A 129 -3.71 -11.96 -10.54
N GLU A 130 -3.39 -12.74 -9.50
CA GLU A 130 -3.19 -12.22 -8.16
C GLU A 130 -1.73 -11.88 -7.93
N CYS A 131 -1.44 -10.80 -7.24
CA CYS A 131 -0.10 -10.47 -6.76
C CYS A 131 -0.18 -9.55 -5.54
N SER A 132 0.89 -9.48 -4.75
CA SER A 132 1.04 -8.48 -3.70
C SER A 132 1.88 -7.31 -4.23
N ALA A 133 1.39 -6.09 -4.09
CA ALA A 133 2.06 -4.87 -4.52
C ALA A 133 2.38 -3.97 -3.34
N THR A 134 3.65 -3.55 -3.24
CA THR A 134 4.12 -2.64 -2.19
C THR A 134 4.30 -1.24 -2.76
N PHE A 135 3.65 -0.26 -2.13
CA PHE A 135 3.69 1.15 -2.49
C PHE A 135 4.39 1.95 -1.39
N GLN A 136 5.08 3.01 -1.79
CA GLN A 136 5.68 4.00 -0.91
C GLN A 136 5.11 5.38 -1.21
N LEU A 137 4.73 6.11 -0.18
CA LEU A 137 4.41 7.52 -0.31
C LEU A 137 5.72 8.30 -0.28
N ASP A 138 6.07 8.95 -1.39
CA ASP A 138 7.17 9.90 -1.39
C ASP A 138 6.61 11.20 -0.81
N GLU A 139 6.85 11.44 0.49
CA GLU A 139 6.44 12.71 1.10
C GLU A 139 7.09 13.85 0.32
N VAL A 140 6.29 14.60 -0.45
CA VAL A 140 6.67 15.98 -0.75
C VAL A 140 6.55 16.70 0.58
N VAL A 141 7.69 16.94 1.22
CA VAL A 141 7.82 17.87 2.33
C VAL A 141 7.32 19.23 1.81
N SER A 142 6.06 19.54 2.09
CA SER A 142 5.52 20.89 1.92
C SER A 142 5.15 21.42 3.29
N ALA A 143 6.08 22.20 3.86
CA ALA A 143 5.80 23.28 4.79
C ALA A 143 6.38 24.56 4.19
#